data_AF-A0A081RY23-F1
#
_entry.id   AF-A0A081RY23-F1
#
_cell.length_a   1.000
_cell.length_b   1.000
_cell.length_c   1.000
_cell.angle_alpha   90.00
_cell.angle_beta   90.00
_cell.angle_gamma   90.00
#
_symmetry.space_group_name_H-M   'P 1'
#
loop_
_entity.id
_entity.type
_entity.pdbx_description
1 polymer ?
#
loop_
_entity_poly.entity_id
_entity_poly.type
_entity_poly.pdbx_seq_one_letter_code
_entity_poly.pdbx_strand_id
1 'polypeptide(L)'
;MKSSILVFAVFCSLIPSSQAADIADQQLIHQQARQQALEAQLAPPPADVRLSVPEKAVSSTFPVETPCFPITRVILAGTENFPHWLPFRHVAQQSENHCLGDKGISRLMTQLQDQLINHGYVTSRVLAPRQDLHTQTLKLVMIPGRIRHIRYTPDSGKYIQRITPFPAREGKLLDLRDIEQGLENLQRFPTVQADMNIVPAEQPGESDIVLDWRQSRHWRVATYLDDTGSKSTGRYQGGFTFFLDNPWR
;
A
#
# COMPACT_ATOMS: atom_id res chain seq x y z
N MET A 1 -53.98 -56.86 -61.39
CA MET A 1 -53.52 -55.60 -62.00
C MET A 1 -53.28 -54.57 -60.89
N LYS A 2 -52.03 -54.08 -60.82
CA LYS A 2 -51.52 -52.85 -60.18
C LYS A 2 -51.82 -52.62 -58.70
N SER A 3 -50.87 -53.05 -57.87
CA SER A 3 -50.61 -52.53 -56.52
C SER A 3 -50.21 -51.05 -56.59
N SER A 4 -50.81 -50.19 -55.78
CA SER A 4 -50.33 -48.82 -55.53
C SER A 4 -49.96 -48.70 -54.07
N ILE A 5 -48.67 -48.54 -53.81
CA ILE A 5 -48.11 -48.29 -52.49
C ILE A 5 -48.07 -46.78 -52.29
N LEU A 6 -48.79 -46.28 -51.28
CA LEU A 6 -48.76 -44.89 -50.87
C LEU A 6 -47.68 -44.75 -49.77
N VAL A 7 -46.55 -44.11 -50.09
CA VAL A 7 -45.48 -43.82 -49.14
C VAL A 7 -45.77 -42.48 -48.46
N PHE A 8 -46.04 -42.52 -47.16
CA PHE A 8 -46.15 -41.32 -46.31
C PHE A 8 -44.75 -41.00 -45.76
N ALA A 9 -44.07 -39.99 -46.30
CA ALA A 9 -42.79 -39.53 -45.78
C ALA A 9 -43.03 -38.60 -44.58
N VAL A 10 -42.81 -39.11 -43.37
CA VAL A 10 -42.74 -38.29 -42.15
C VAL A 10 -41.35 -37.64 -42.12
N PHE A 11 -41.29 -36.34 -42.44
CA PHE A 11 -40.10 -35.53 -42.20
C PHE A 11 -39.98 -35.24 -40.69
N CYS A 12 -39.20 -36.07 -40.00
CA CYS A 12 -38.79 -35.81 -38.62
C CYS A 12 -37.55 -34.89 -38.66
N SER A 13 -37.75 -33.59 -38.43
CA SER A 13 -36.66 -32.63 -38.29
C SER A 13 -35.92 -32.86 -36.96
N LEU A 14 -34.87 -33.67 -36.99
CA LEU A 14 -33.91 -33.81 -35.91
C LEU A 14 -33.07 -32.53 -35.83
N ILE A 15 -33.34 -31.67 -34.83
CA ILE A 15 -32.45 -30.56 -34.48
C ILE A 15 -31.17 -31.19 -33.89
N PRO A 16 -29.97 -30.92 -34.44
CA PRO A 16 -28.74 -31.52 -33.95
C PRO A 16 -28.40 -31.00 -32.54
N SER A 17 -28.19 -31.92 -31.60
CA SER A 17 -27.94 -31.65 -30.17
C SER A 17 -26.70 -30.79 -29.89
N SER A 18 -25.79 -30.62 -30.86
CA SER A 18 -24.57 -29.81 -30.70
C SER A 18 -24.85 -28.29 -30.69
N GLN A 19 -25.86 -27.81 -31.44
CA GLN A 19 -26.21 -26.39 -31.47
C GLN A 19 -26.89 -25.92 -30.18
N ALA A 20 -27.65 -26.80 -29.52
CA ALA A 20 -28.30 -26.48 -28.25
C ALA A 20 -27.30 -26.35 -27.09
N ALA A 21 -26.23 -27.16 -27.11
CA ALA A 21 -25.14 -27.09 -26.13
C ALA A 21 -24.32 -25.79 -26.28
N ASP A 22 -23.95 -25.40 -27.51
CA ASP A 22 -23.19 -24.17 -27.79
C ASP A 22 -23.92 -22.89 -27.33
N ILE A 23 -25.25 -22.84 -27.52
CA ILE A 23 -26.09 -21.72 -27.09
C ILE A 23 -26.19 -21.64 -25.56
N ALA A 24 -26.25 -22.79 -24.87
CA ALA A 24 -26.28 -22.84 -23.41
C ALA A 24 -24.96 -22.36 -22.80
N ASP A 25 -23.82 -22.76 -23.39
CA ASP A 25 -22.49 -22.33 -22.96
C ASP A 25 -22.28 -20.82 -23.17
N GLN A 26 -22.70 -20.26 -24.32
CA GLN A 26 -22.67 -18.81 -24.54
C GLN A 26 -23.53 -18.04 -23.53
N GLN A 27 -24.71 -18.56 -23.19
CA GLN A 27 -25.58 -17.94 -22.18
C GLN A 27 -24.95 -17.94 -20.79
N LEU A 28 -24.28 -19.03 -20.41
CA LEU A 28 -23.57 -19.13 -19.14
C LEU A 28 -22.43 -18.12 -19.05
N ILE A 29 -21.61 -17.98 -20.10
CA ILE A 29 -20.52 -17.00 -20.16
C ILE A 29 -21.06 -15.57 -20.00
N HIS A 30 -22.16 -15.24 -20.69
CA HIS A 30 -22.80 -13.93 -20.56
C HIS A 30 -23.32 -13.66 -19.13
N GLN A 31 -23.89 -14.68 -18.47
CA GLN A 31 -24.33 -14.56 -17.09
C GLN A 31 -23.15 -14.34 -16.13
N GLN A 32 -22.05 -15.09 -16.30
CA GLN A 32 -20.85 -14.91 -15.47
C GLN A 32 -20.22 -13.53 -15.64
N ALA A 33 -20.06 -13.05 -16.87
CA ALA A 33 -19.51 -11.72 -17.14
C ALA A 33 -20.36 -10.61 -16.49
N ARG A 34 -21.69 -10.79 -16.48
CA ARG A 34 -22.62 -9.87 -15.82
C ARG A 34 -22.50 -9.90 -14.31
N GLN A 35 -22.41 -11.09 -13.72
CA GLN A 35 -22.19 -11.25 -12.28
C GLN A 35 -20.92 -10.49 -11.84
N GLN A 36 -19.82 -10.66 -12.60
CA GLN A 36 -18.56 -9.98 -12.34
C GLN A 36 -18.67 -8.45 -12.46
N ALA A 37 -19.37 -7.96 -13.49
CA ALA A 37 -19.60 -6.53 -13.66
C ALA A 37 -20.43 -5.93 -12.52
N LEU A 38 -21.43 -6.67 -12.02
CA LEU A 38 -22.21 -6.26 -10.86
C LEU A 38 -21.36 -6.23 -9.59
N GLU A 39 -20.57 -7.28 -9.35
CA GLU A 39 -19.65 -7.34 -8.21
C GLU A 39 -18.66 -6.17 -8.24
N ALA A 40 -18.12 -5.82 -9.40
CA ALA A 40 -17.23 -4.67 -9.57
C ALA A 40 -17.92 -3.32 -9.29
N GLN A 41 -19.20 -3.16 -9.67
CA GLN A 41 -19.97 -1.95 -9.37
C GLN A 41 -20.34 -1.81 -7.90
N LEU A 42 -20.56 -2.95 -7.22
CA LEU A 42 -20.91 -3.00 -5.81
C LEU A 42 -19.69 -2.98 -4.89
N ALA A 43 -18.51 -3.31 -5.43
CA ALA A 43 -17.25 -3.22 -4.73
C ALA A 43 -16.98 -1.75 -4.36
N PRO A 44 -16.58 -1.48 -3.10
CA PRO A 44 -16.22 -0.14 -2.73
C PRO A 44 -14.95 0.33 -3.48
N PRO A 45 -14.81 1.64 -3.70
CA PRO A 45 -13.58 2.17 -4.26
C PRO A 45 -12.41 1.81 -3.33
N PRO A 46 -11.23 1.47 -3.89
CA PRO A 46 -10.04 1.22 -3.08
C PRO A 46 -9.70 2.48 -2.27
N ALA A 47 -9.30 2.28 -1.02
CA ALA A 47 -8.77 3.36 -0.20
C ALA A 47 -7.37 3.72 -0.71
N ASP A 48 -7.21 4.84 -1.41
CA ASP A 48 -5.90 5.35 -1.80
C ASP A 48 -5.31 6.16 -0.64
N VAL A 49 -4.55 5.50 0.22
CA VAL A 49 -3.80 6.14 1.28
C VAL A 49 -2.39 6.41 0.78
N ARG A 50 -2.07 7.68 0.57
CA ARG A 50 -0.69 8.14 0.34
C ARG A 50 -0.35 9.27 1.28
N LEU A 51 0.61 9.04 2.16
CA LEU A 51 1.15 10.08 3.00
C LEU A 51 2.12 10.91 2.16
N SER A 52 1.85 12.21 2.08
CA SER A 52 2.68 13.12 1.30
C SER A 52 4.00 13.36 2.01
N VAL A 53 5.09 12.84 1.44
CA VAL A 53 6.44 13.17 1.85
C VAL A 53 6.94 14.30 0.93
N PRO A 54 7.35 15.46 1.45
CA PRO A 54 7.90 16.52 0.62
C PRO A 54 9.23 16.05 0.02
N GLU A 55 9.22 15.78 -1.28
CA GLU A 55 10.43 15.43 -2.03
C GLU A 55 11.19 16.72 -2.37
N LYS A 56 12.39 16.87 -1.82
CA LYS A 56 13.27 18.00 -2.14
C LYS A 56 14.44 17.48 -2.97
N ALA A 57 14.46 17.83 -4.26
CA ALA A 57 15.57 17.46 -5.13
C ALA A 57 16.83 18.22 -4.72
N VAL A 58 17.81 17.51 -4.13
CA VAL A 58 19.12 18.06 -3.78
C VAL A 58 20.10 17.75 -4.90
N SER A 59 20.78 18.77 -5.42
CA SER A 59 21.86 18.59 -6.40
C SER A 59 22.95 17.67 -5.84
N SER A 60 23.44 16.74 -6.65
CA SER A 60 24.43 15.72 -6.26
C SER A 60 25.85 16.27 -6.08
N THR A 61 26.13 17.49 -6.54
CA THR A 61 27.48 18.06 -6.54
C THR A 61 27.85 18.65 -5.17
N PHE A 62 29.08 18.36 -4.71
CA PHE A 62 29.63 18.99 -3.50
C PHE A 62 30.09 20.44 -3.77
N PRO A 63 29.85 21.38 -2.84
CA PRO A 63 30.33 22.74 -2.96
C PRO A 63 31.85 22.80 -2.81
N VAL A 64 32.48 23.76 -3.49
CA VAL A 64 33.88 24.13 -3.24
C VAL A 64 33.88 25.13 -2.08
N GLU A 65 34.60 24.83 -1.01
CA GLU A 65 34.61 25.64 0.21
C GLU A 65 35.98 25.67 0.91
N THR A 66 36.20 26.73 1.70
CA THR A 66 37.41 26.94 2.50
C THR A 66 36.99 27.52 3.86
N PRO A 67 37.41 26.95 5.01
CA PRO A 67 38.27 25.77 5.15
C PRO A 67 37.57 24.46 4.78
N CYS A 68 38.33 23.48 4.30
CA CYS A 68 37.85 22.13 4.01
C CYS A 68 38.89 21.08 4.42
N PHE A 69 38.43 19.86 4.66
CA PHE A 69 39.27 18.70 4.99
C PHE A 69 39.20 17.65 3.88
N PRO A 70 40.33 17.09 3.43
CA PRO A 70 40.31 15.98 2.49
C PRO A 70 39.70 14.73 3.16
N ILE A 71 38.64 14.20 2.58
CA ILE A 71 37.96 13.00 3.09
C ILE A 71 38.34 11.82 2.20
N THR A 72 39.10 10.88 2.73
CA THR A 72 39.50 9.66 2.01
C THR A 72 38.55 8.50 2.28
N ARG A 73 37.89 8.50 3.45
CA ARG A 73 37.01 7.41 3.86
C ARG A 73 35.80 7.92 4.62
N VAL A 74 34.63 7.36 4.32
CA VAL A 74 33.42 7.57 5.13
C VAL A 74 33.03 6.28 5.86
N ILE A 75 32.77 6.40 7.16
CA ILE A 75 32.27 5.30 8.00
C ILE A 75 30.85 5.65 8.43
N LEU A 76 29.91 4.78 8.09
CA LEU A 76 28.53 4.84 8.57
C LEU A 76 28.36 3.83 9.71
N ALA A 77 28.01 4.32 10.90
CA ALA A 77 27.61 3.48 12.02
C ALA A 77 26.08 3.41 12.11
N GLY A 78 25.52 2.31 12.63
CA GLY A 78 24.08 2.16 12.85
C GLY A 78 23.30 1.63 11.64
N THR A 79 23.97 1.35 10.52
CA THR A 79 23.37 0.83 9.28
C THR A 79 22.72 -0.55 9.47
N GLU A 80 23.19 -1.33 10.44
CA GLU A 80 22.65 -2.65 10.82
C GLU A 80 21.21 -2.60 11.37
N ASN A 81 20.73 -1.42 11.76
CA ASN A 81 19.34 -1.23 12.19
C ASN A 81 18.35 -1.09 11.02
N PHE A 82 18.86 -1.04 9.79
CA PHE A 82 18.09 -0.82 8.58
C PHE A 82 18.21 -2.03 7.63
N PRO A 83 17.25 -2.23 6.71
CA PRO A 83 17.34 -3.29 5.72
C PRO A 83 18.60 -3.20 4.84
N HIS A 84 19.24 -4.34 4.60
CA HIS A 84 20.53 -4.41 3.88
C HIS A 84 20.47 -3.98 2.42
N TRP A 85 19.26 -3.91 1.82
CA TRP A 85 19.08 -3.50 0.43
C TRP A 85 19.21 -1.98 0.24
N LEU A 86 19.27 -1.19 1.32
CA LEU A 86 19.43 0.26 1.24
C LEU A 86 20.88 0.66 0.88
N PRO A 87 21.09 1.45 -0.18
CA PRO A 87 22.41 1.68 -0.77
C PRO A 87 23.22 2.79 -0.05
N PHE A 88 23.20 2.87 1.29
CA PHE A 88 23.85 3.95 2.04
C PHE A 88 25.35 4.07 1.73
N ARG A 89 26.03 2.94 1.53
CA ARG A 89 27.45 2.90 1.19
C ARG A 89 27.75 3.62 -0.13
N HIS A 90 26.89 3.44 -1.13
CA HIS A 90 27.08 4.06 -2.44
C HIS A 90 27.02 5.59 -2.34
N VAL A 91 26.05 6.11 -1.58
CA VAL A 91 25.91 7.56 -1.33
C VAL A 91 27.09 8.09 -0.52
N ALA A 92 27.53 7.39 0.53
CA ALA A 92 28.70 7.79 1.32
C ALA A 92 29.99 7.88 0.47
N GLN A 93 30.20 6.92 -0.43
CA GLN A 93 31.37 6.87 -1.30
C GLN A 93 31.46 8.03 -2.30
N GLN A 94 30.34 8.66 -2.66
CA GLN A 94 30.35 9.83 -3.55
C GLN A 94 31.14 11.01 -2.96
N SER A 95 31.24 11.08 -1.64
CA SER A 95 31.95 12.13 -0.92
C SER A 95 33.43 11.80 -0.64
N GLU A 96 33.86 10.56 -0.91
CA GLU A 96 35.26 10.18 -0.80
C GLU A 96 36.09 10.88 -1.88
N ASN A 97 37.35 11.17 -1.57
CA ASN A 97 38.31 11.92 -2.39
C ASN A 97 37.89 13.37 -2.70
N HIS A 98 36.94 13.93 -1.93
CA HIS A 98 36.59 15.34 -1.98
C HIS A 98 37.15 16.10 -0.77
N CYS A 99 37.36 17.41 -0.93
CA CYS A 99 37.62 18.31 0.19
C CYS A 99 36.28 18.84 0.69
N LEU A 100 35.89 18.47 1.90
CA LEU A 100 34.59 18.85 2.48
C LEU A 100 34.79 19.72 3.72
N GLY A 101 34.09 20.84 3.75
CA GLY A 101 33.83 21.63 4.94
C GLY A 101 32.44 21.32 5.50
N ASP A 102 31.88 22.27 6.23
CA ASP A 102 30.58 22.13 6.89
C ASP A 102 29.43 21.96 5.88
N LYS A 103 29.46 22.66 4.74
CA LYS A 103 28.39 22.58 3.74
C LYS A 103 28.45 21.27 2.96
N GLY A 104 29.64 20.79 2.63
CA GLY A 104 29.86 19.50 1.99
C GLY A 104 29.42 18.33 2.85
N ILE A 105 29.79 18.34 4.14
CA ILE A 105 29.33 17.32 5.11
C ILE A 105 27.81 17.40 5.29
N SER A 106 27.25 18.59 5.47
CA SER A 106 25.80 18.78 5.60
C SER A 106 25.04 18.29 4.36
N ARG A 107 25.63 18.48 3.17
CA ARG A 107 25.07 17.95 1.91
C ARG A 107 25.08 16.43 1.88
N LEU A 108 26.18 15.79 2.24
CA LEU A 108 26.24 14.33 2.34
C LEU A 108 25.21 13.78 3.34
N MET A 109 25.10 14.41 4.51
CA MET A 109 24.11 14.04 5.52
C MET A 109 22.69 14.18 4.97
N THR A 110 22.42 15.25 4.23
CA THR A 110 21.12 15.45 3.57
C THR A 110 20.84 14.35 2.54
N GLN A 111 21.81 14.00 1.70
CA GLN A 111 21.65 12.92 0.71
C GLN A 111 21.35 11.56 1.38
N LEU A 112 22.04 11.23 2.48
CA LEU A 112 21.77 10.02 3.25
C LEU A 112 20.40 10.09 3.95
N GLN A 113 20.00 11.26 4.44
CA GLN A 113 18.69 11.49 5.02
C GLN A 113 17.57 11.34 3.99
N ASP A 114 17.77 11.82 2.76
CA ASP A 114 16.83 11.70 1.66
C ASP A 114 16.66 10.23 1.24
N GLN A 115 17.74 9.43 1.24
CA GLN A 115 17.63 7.97 1.04
C GLN A 115 16.72 7.32 2.09
N LEU A 116 16.86 7.68 3.36
CA LEU A 116 15.99 7.16 4.41
C LEU A 116 14.53 7.55 4.16
N ILE A 117 14.28 8.83 3.87
CA ILE A 117 12.96 9.39 3.66
C ILE A 117 12.27 8.75 2.45
N ASN A 118 12.96 8.65 1.30
CA ASN A 118 12.43 8.07 0.06
C ASN A 118 12.07 6.58 0.20
N HIS A 119 12.66 5.91 1.18
CA HIS A 119 12.37 4.51 1.49
C HIS A 119 11.39 4.32 2.68
N GLY A 120 10.83 5.39 3.24
CA GLY A 120 9.79 5.34 4.27
C GLY A 120 10.28 5.56 5.71
N TYR A 121 11.58 5.72 5.94
CA TYR A 121 12.18 5.85 7.29
C TYR A 121 12.21 7.30 7.78
N VAL A 122 11.05 7.97 7.80
CA VAL A 122 10.91 9.43 8.01
C VAL A 122 11.33 9.93 9.40
N THR A 123 11.30 9.07 10.42
CA THR A 123 11.72 9.39 11.80
C THR A 123 13.18 9.05 12.07
N SER A 124 13.87 8.42 11.13
CA SER A 124 15.30 8.11 11.25
C SER A 124 16.16 9.34 10.93
N ARG A 125 17.35 9.41 11.53
CA ARG A 125 18.23 10.59 11.44
C ARG A 125 19.68 10.20 11.14
N VAL A 126 20.36 11.04 10.38
CA VAL A 126 21.82 10.96 10.15
C VAL A 126 22.50 12.08 10.92
N LEU A 127 23.46 11.75 11.78
CA LEU A 127 24.20 12.72 12.60
C LEU A 127 25.71 12.60 12.37
N ALA A 128 26.41 13.73 12.51
CA ALA A 128 27.86 13.77 12.59
C ALA A 128 28.29 13.99 14.05
N PRO A 129 28.82 12.97 14.75
CA PRO A 129 29.36 13.16 16.10
C PRO A 129 30.59 14.08 16.07
N ARG A 130 30.96 14.64 17.23
CA ARG A 130 32.22 15.35 17.38
C ARG A 130 33.38 14.41 17.04
N GLN A 131 34.22 14.82 16.10
CA GLN A 131 35.28 14.00 15.53
C GLN A 131 36.41 14.88 15.00
N ASP A 132 37.58 14.28 14.78
CA ASP A 132 38.73 14.93 14.17
C ASP A 132 38.90 14.51 12.70
N LEU A 133 38.70 15.46 11.80
CA LEU A 133 38.76 15.25 10.34
C LEU A 133 40.19 15.30 9.77
N HIS A 134 41.21 15.63 10.57
CA HIS A 134 42.62 15.53 10.13
C HIS A 134 43.02 14.07 9.85
N THR A 135 42.30 13.11 10.44
CA THR A 135 42.42 11.67 10.15
C THR A 135 41.90 11.28 8.76
N GLN A 136 41.36 12.24 7.99
CA GLN A 136 40.77 12.05 6.67
C GLN A 136 39.60 11.05 6.64
N THR A 137 39.04 10.74 7.82
CA THR A 137 37.94 9.80 8.00
C THR A 137 36.73 10.51 8.58
N LEU A 138 35.66 10.60 7.78
CA LEU A 138 34.38 11.13 8.23
C LEU A 138 33.51 9.99 8.80
N LYS A 139 33.14 10.10 10.06
CA LYS A 139 32.21 9.18 10.75
C LYS A 139 30.84 9.82 10.81
N LEU A 140 29.83 9.13 10.28
CA LEU A 140 28.42 9.49 10.44
C LEU A 140 27.70 8.37 11.17
N VAL A 141 26.68 8.73 11.95
CA VAL A 141 25.88 7.80 12.73
C VAL A 141 24.43 7.88 12.25
N MET A 142 23.86 6.73 11.90
CA MET A 142 22.47 6.58 11.54
C MET A 142 21.67 6.13 12.76
N ILE A 143 20.78 7.00 13.23
CA ILE A 143 19.90 6.72 14.36
C ILE A 143 18.57 6.20 13.82
N PRO A 144 18.17 4.96 14.13
CA PRO A 144 16.88 4.42 13.71
C PRO A 144 15.75 5.10 14.49
N GLY A 145 14.71 5.51 13.76
CA GLY A 145 13.44 5.90 14.35
C GLY A 145 12.61 4.66 14.67
N ARG A 146 12.25 4.42 15.93
CA ARG A 146 11.50 3.24 16.38
C ARG A 146 10.12 3.61 16.89
N ILE A 147 9.19 2.69 16.69
CA ILE A 147 7.84 2.79 17.26
C ILE A 147 7.94 2.42 18.74
N ARG A 148 7.62 3.35 19.64
CA ARG A 148 7.54 3.05 21.08
C ARG A 148 6.19 2.45 21.41
N HIS A 149 5.11 3.22 21.27
CA HIS A 149 3.75 2.74 21.46
C HIS A 149 2.81 2.98 20.28
N ILE A 150 1.86 2.06 20.09
CA ILE A 150 0.72 2.26 19.19
C ILE A 150 -0.51 2.43 20.07
N ARG A 151 -1.09 3.64 20.07
CA ARG A 151 -2.15 4.04 20.99
C ARG A 151 -3.38 4.49 20.23
N TYR A 152 -4.54 4.28 20.85
CA TYR A 152 -5.81 4.75 20.33
C TYR A 152 -6.19 6.10 20.96
N THR A 153 -6.86 6.95 20.20
CA THR A 153 -7.52 8.12 20.79
C THR A 153 -8.67 7.68 21.72
N PRO A 154 -9.03 8.46 22.74
CA PRO A 154 -10.16 8.12 23.62
C PRO A 154 -11.49 7.94 22.89
N ASP A 155 -11.66 8.66 21.77
CA ASP A 155 -12.86 8.64 20.92
C ASP A 155 -12.87 7.49 19.91
N SER A 156 -11.77 6.75 19.80
CA SER A 156 -11.68 5.60 18.92
C SER A 156 -12.70 4.55 19.29
N GLY A 157 -13.22 3.85 18.26
CA GLY A 157 -14.08 2.70 18.46
C GLY A 157 -13.39 1.66 19.36
N LYS A 158 -14.12 1.05 20.29
CA LYS A 158 -13.56 0.08 21.25
C LYS A 158 -13.24 -1.30 20.63
N TYR A 159 -13.56 -1.49 19.34
CA TYR A 159 -13.59 -2.78 18.66
C TYR A 159 -12.81 -2.75 17.34
N ILE A 160 -11.48 -2.57 17.41
CA ILE A 160 -10.61 -3.02 16.31
C ILE A 160 -10.42 -4.51 16.48
N GLN A 161 -10.90 -5.30 15.53
CA GLN A 161 -10.60 -6.73 15.52
C GLN A 161 -9.08 -6.94 15.47
N ARG A 162 -8.61 -8.01 16.13
CA ARG A 162 -7.29 -8.65 15.89
C ARG A 162 -7.04 -9.05 14.43
N ILE A 163 -8.04 -8.93 13.55
CA ILE A 163 -8.08 -9.48 12.18
C ILE A 163 -7.59 -8.46 11.14
N THR A 164 -7.47 -7.17 11.47
CA THR A 164 -6.80 -6.22 10.55
C THR A 164 -5.29 -6.34 10.76
N PRO A 165 -4.53 -6.90 9.80
CA PRO A 165 -3.09 -7.01 9.95
C PRO A 165 -2.52 -5.60 9.93
N PHE A 166 -2.08 -5.14 11.10
CA PHE A 166 -1.29 -3.92 11.24
C PHE A 166 0.19 -4.31 11.12
N PRO A 167 0.90 -3.94 10.04
CA PRO A 167 2.28 -4.36 9.83
C PRO A 167 3.23 -3.75 10.87
N ALA A 168 2.99 -2.49 11.24
CA ALA A 168 3.75 -1.74 12.22
C ALA A 168 3.63 -2.36 13.63
N ARG A 169 4.75 -2.42 14.36
CA ARG A 169 4.84 -3.02 15.69
C ARG A 169 5.71 -2.20 16.64
N GLU A 170 5.33 -2.18 17.92
CA GLU A 170 6.15 -1.60 18.98
C GLU A 170 7.55 -2.22 19.03
N GLY A 171 8.56 -1.39 19.32
CA GLY A 171 9.98 -1.71 19.32
C GLY A 171 10.64 -1.86 17.93
N LYS A 172 9.86 -1.87 16.84
CA LYS A 172 10.40 -2.01 15.48
C LYS A 172 10.76 -0.65 14.86
N LEU A 173 11.59 -0.72 13.82
CA LEU A 173 11.90 0.42 12.96
C LEU A 173 10.59 0.96 12.38
N LEU A 174 10.38 2.27 12.48
CA LEU A 174 9.21 2.93 11.93
C LEU A 174 9.38 3.05 10.42
N ASP A 175 8.47 2.42 9.67
CA ASP A 175 8.34 2.51 8.23
C ASP A 175 7.00 3.15 7.89
N LEU A 176 7.03 4.22 7.09
CA LEU A 176 5.82 4.90 6.64
C LEU A 176 4.89 3.98 5.86
N ARG A 177 5.44 3.03 5.10
CA ARG A 177 4.66 2.09 4.28
C ARG A 177 3.82 1.14 5.13
N ASP A 178 4.35 0.73 6.28
CA ASP A 178 3.60 -0.10 7.24
C ASP A 178 2.37 0.64 7.79
N ILE A 179 2.49 1.97 7.96
CA ILE A 179 1.40 2.84 8.42
C ILE A 179 0.37 3.03 7.30
N GLU A 180 0.81 3.32 6.07
CA GLU A 180 -0.06 3.46 4.89
C GLU A 180 -0.85 2.17 4.64
N GLN A 181 -0.18 1.02 4.61
CA GLN A 181 -0.82 -0.29 4.47
C GLN A 181 -1.78 -0.60 5.62
N GLY A 182 -1.40 -0.24 6.85
CA GLY A 182 -2.27 -0.36 8.01
C GLY A 182 -3.54 0.46 7.87
N LEU A 183 -3.43 1.68 7.35
CA LEU A 183 -4.57 2.56 7.11
C LEU A 183 -5.44 2.05 5.95
N GLU A 184 -4.85 1.60 4.86
CA GLU A 184 -5.55 0.97 3.72
C GLU A 184 -6.33 -0.27 4.20
N ASN A 185 -5.70 -1.11 5.02
CA ASN A 185 -6.34 -2.30 5.59
C ASN A 185 -7.52 -1.96 6.51
N LEU A 186 -7.47 -0.85 7.25
CA LEU A 186 -8.59 -0.37 8.07
C LEU A 186 -9.71 0.22 7.21
N GLN A 187 -9.34 1.04 6.23
CA GLN A 187 -10.28 1.76 5.36
C GLN A 187 -10.84 0.88 4.22
N ARG A 188 -10.44 -0.39 4.12
CA ARG A 188 -11.06 -1.37 3.20
C ARG A 188 -12.57 -1.48 3.37
N PHE A 189 -13.07 -1.18 4.58
CA PHE A 189 -14.50 -1.12 4.86
C PHE A 189 -15.02 0.31 4.69
N PRO A 190 -16.00 0.56 3.79
CA PRO A 190 -16.46 1.93 3.48
C PRO A 190 -17.09 2.67 4.65
N THR A 191 -17.50 1.92 5.67
CA THR A 191 -18.13 2.44 6.88
C THR A 191 -17.11 2.86 7.93
N VAL A 192 -15.82 2.58 7.69
CA VAL A 192 -14.68 2.91 8.56
C VAL A 192 -14.03 4.21 8.10
N GLN A 193 -13.81 5.10 9.07
CA GLN A 193 -12.90 6.24 8.97
C GLN A 193 -11.75 5.98 9.92
N ALA A 194 -10.53 6.18 9.47
CA ALA A 194 -9.34 5.99 10.28
C ALA A 194 -8.30 7.05 9.92
N ASP A 195 -7.48 7.44 10.89
CA ASP A 195 -6.37 8.37 10.76
C ASP A 195 -5.22 7.93 11.70
N MET A 196 -3.97 8.14 11.28
CA MET A 196 -2.80 7.80 12.07
C MET A 196 -1.80 8.94 12.09
N ASN A 197 -1.40 9.33 13.30
CA ASN A 197 -0.43 10.38 13.53
C ASN A 197 0.84 9.83 14.17
N ILE A 198 2.00 10.20 13.62
CA ILE A 198 3.30 9.93 14.20
C ILE A 198 3.64 11.09 15.14
N VAL A 199 3.71 10.83 16.44
CA VAL A 199 4.05 11.85 17.44
C VAL A 199 5.40 11.54 18.10
N PRO A 200 6.26 12.54 18.32
CA PRO A 200 7.53 12.33 19.02
C PRO A 200 7.30 11.75 20.43
N ALA A 201 8.14 10.79 20.83
CA ALA A 201 8.18 10.27 22.19
C ALA A 201 9.21 11.03 23.05
N GLU A 202 9.31 10.67 24.33
CA GLU A 202 10.25 11.30 25.28
C GLU A 202 11.71 10.99 24.94
N GLN A 203 12.00 9.78 24.46
CA GLN A 203 13.36 9.38 24.11
C GLN A 203 13.70 9.75 22.65
N PRO A 204 14.91 10.28 22.38
CA PRO A 204 15.36 10.52 21.01
C PRO A 204 15.35 9.24 20.16
N GLY A 205 14.85 9.35 18.94
CA GLY A 205 14.73 8.20 18.03
C GLY A 205 13.51 7.33 18.31
N GLU A 206 12.62 7.72 19.23
CA GLU A 206 11.35 7.05 19.45
C GLU A 206 10.17 7.91 19.03
N SER A 207 9.10 7.26 18.57
CA SER A 207 7.84 7.91 18.22
C SER A 207 6.67 7.00 18.59
N ASP A 208 5.58 7.61 19.06
CA ASP A 208 4.32 6.90 19.24
C ASP A 208 3.46 7.07 17.98
N ILE A 209 2.68 6.05 17.64
CA ILE A 209 1.64 6.12 16.62
C ILE A 209 0.31 6.29 17.33
N VAL A 210 -0.42 7.35 17.01
CA VAL A 210 -1.76 7.63 17.56
C VAL A 210 -2.78 7.37 16.47
N LEU A 211 -3.64 6.37 16.68
CA LEU A 211 -4.69 5.94 15.78
C LEU A 211 -6.04 6.47 16.26
N ASP A 212 -6.73 7.27 15.44
CA ASP A 212 -8.16 7.54 15.55
C ASP A 212 -8.90 6.66 14.55
N TRP A 213 -9.89 5.89 14.99
CA TRP A 213 -10.71 5.14 14.07
C TRP A 213 -12.16 5.06 14.54
N ARG A 214 -13.10 5.04 13.58
CA ARG A 214 -14.54 4.99 13.84
C ARG A 214 -15.23 4.18 12.75
N GLN A 215 -16.17 3.33 13.13
CA GLN A 215 -17.06 2.62 12.21
C GLN A 215 -18.50 3.04 12.43
N SER A 216 -19.13 3.61 11.41
CA SER A 216 -20.51 4.11 11.49
C SER A 216 -21.55 3.00 11.64
N ARG A 217 -21.35 1.88 10.93
CA ARG A 217 -22.22 0.69 10.96
C ARG A 217 -21.47 -0.55 10.48
N HIS A 218 -21.92 -1.74 10.90
CA HIS A 218 -21.29 -3.03 10.56
C HIS A 218 -21.98 -3.73 9.38
N TRP A 219 -22.84 -3.03 8.65
CA TRP A 219 -23.61 -3.61 7.56
C TRP A 219 -23.87 -2.58 6.46
N ARG A 220 -23.99 -3.06 5.23
CA ARG A 220 -24.45 -2.27 4.08
C ARG A 220 -25.47 -3.05 3.28
N VAL A 221 -26.26 -2.32 2.52
CA VAL A 221 -27.23 -2.87 1.57
C VAL A 221 -26.99 -2.20 0.24
N ALA A 222 -26.99 -2.99 -0.83
CA ALA A 222 -27.05 -2.49 -2.19
C ALA A 222 -28.19 -3.16 -2.94
N THR A 223 -28.86 -2.39 -3.78
CA THR A 223 -29.94 -2.85 -4.63
C THR A 223 -29.69 -2.37 -6.05
N TYR A 224 -30.01 -3.18 -7.05
CA TYR A 224 -29.93 -2.78 -8.44
C TYR A 224 -31.19 -3.22 -9.19
N LEU A 225 -31.51 -2.50 -10.26
CA LEU A 225 -32.57 -2.81 -11.22
C LEU A 225 -32.07 -2.46 -12.62
N ASP A 226 -32.24 -3.35 -13.58
CA ASP A 226 -31.88 -3.12 -14.97
C ASP A 226 -32.79 -3.91 -15.94
N ASP A 227 -32.76 -3.57 -17.23
CA ASP A 227 -33.55 -4.23 -18.28
C ASP A 227 -32.70 -4.95 -19.34
N THR A 228 -31.45 -5.28 -18.99
CA THR A 228 -30.43 -5.84 -19.89
C THR A 228 -30.54 -7.35 -20.10
N GLY A 229 -31.51 -8.01 -19.47
CA GLY A 229 -31.76 -9.44 -19.67
C GLY A 229 -32.43 -9.76 -21.02
N SER A 230 -32.45 -11.04 -21.40
CA SER A 230 -33.09 -11.47 -22.65
C SER A 230 -34.54 -11.91 -22.42
N LYS A 231 -35.29 -12.18 -23.50
CA LYS A 231 -36.64 -12.77 -23.38
C LYS A 231 -36.63 -14.14 -22.70
N SER A 232 -35.56 -14.92 -22.87
CA SER A 232 -35.43 -16.27 -22.28
C SER A 232 -34.89 -16.25 -20.84
N THR A 233 -34.15 -15.22 -20.45
CA THR A 233 -33.53 -15.11 -19.11
C THR A 233 -34.19 -14.06 -18.20
N GLY A 234 -35.29 -13.45 -18.66
CA GLY A 234 -36.01 -12.38 -17.97
C GLY A 234 -35.37 -11.02 -18.26
N ARG A 235 -36.09 -10.17 -19.02
CA ARG A 235 -35.61 -8.85 -19.45
C ARG A 235 -35.30 -7.93 -18.27
N TYR A 236 -36.25 -7.83 -17.35
CA TYR A 236 -36.11 -7.01 -16.15
C TYR A 236 -35.50 -7.85 -15.03
N GLN A 237 -34.37 -7.39 -14.52
CA GLN A 237 -33.66 -8.04 -13.44
C GLN A 237 -33.42 -7.04 -12.32
N GLY A 238 -33.44 -7.56 -11.10
CA GLY A 238 -33.10 -6.78 -9.92
C GLY A 238 -32.46 -7.68 -8.90
N GLY A 239 -31.69 -7.07 -8.02
CA GLY A 239 -31.04 -7.81 -6.96
C GLY A 239 -30.82 -6.96 -5.73
N PHE A 240 -30.60 -7.68 -4.64
CA PHE A 240 -30.36 -7.16 -3.31
C PHE A 240 -29.11 -7.86 -2.77
N THR A 241 -28.15 -7.06 -2.31
CA THR A 241 -26.93 -7.56 -1.68
C THR A 241 -26.84 -6.98 -0.29
N PHE A 242 -26.65 -7.85 0.69
CA PHE A 242 -26.36 -7.47 2.07
C PHE A 242 -24.88 -7.72 2.36
N PHE A 243 -24.19 -6.70 2.85
CA PHE A 243 -22.80 -6.78 3.27
C PHE A 243 -22.75 -6.71 4.79
N LEU A 244 -21.89 -7.53 5.39
CA LEU A 244 -21.58 -7.49 6.80
C LEU A 244 -20.11 -7.09 6.94
N ASP A 245 -19.89 -5.81 7.25
CA ASP A 245 -18.56 -5.22 7.36
C ASP A 245 -18.07 -5.37 8.80
N ASN A 246 -16.92 -6.04 9.00
CA ASN A 246 -16.33 -6.27 10.32
C ASN A 246 -17.31 -6.93 11.33
N PRO A 247 -17.86 -8.14 11.06
CA PRO A 247 -19.00 -8.71 11.79
C PRO A 247 -18.81 -8.99 13.28
N TRP A 248 -17.57 -9.27 13.70
CA TRP A 248 -17.25 -9.81 15.02
C TRP A 248 -16.64 -8.74 15.93
N ARG A 249 -17.08 -8.69 17.20
CA ARG A 249 -16.50 -7.83 18.24
C ARG A 249 -15.28 -8.46 18.89
#